data_AF-A0A9N9DST1-F1
#
_entry.id   AF-A0A9N9DST1-F1
#
_cell.length_a   1.000
_cell.length_b   1.000
_cell.length_c   1.000
_cell.angle_alpha   90.00
_cell.angle_beta   90.00
_cell.angle_gamma   90.00
#
_symmetry.space_group_name_H-M   'P 1'
#
loop_
_entity.id
_entity.type
_entity.pdbx_description
1 polymer ?
#
loop_
_entity_poly.entity_id
_entity_poly.type
_entity_poly.pdbx_seq_one_letter_code
_entity_poly.pdbx_strand_id
1 'polypeptide(L)'
;MVDIKNTLNELKAIISDLETHATSTTALTGTDLANLKKRLEHVKDKSQPRHTNLSADLNTDLKDIENIDKTIGAEKLKTDAEIKKLTDEKTQLTTDLNAKDALLKEKDEAIGNKITKDLIDKLEKVSKLDFKKQPKKNADGTDMKDKDGNIIYEEIVDLSPLKTLLTELKDKKVEVDSSKLATNDKLDEVKNKLEEVAKKESGSDKSQIGV
;
A
#
# COMPACT_ATOMS: atom_id res chain seq x y z
N MET A 1 40.82 -6.27 -45.19
CA MET A 1 41.34 -5.35 -44.15
C MET A 1 42.85 -5.48 -44.13
N VAL A 2 43.62 -4.39 -44.28
CA VAL A 2 45.10 -4.46 -44.15
C VAL A 2 45.43 -4.77 -42.69
N ASP A 3 46.31 -5.73 -42.44
CA ASP A 3 46.69 -6.19 -41.11
C ASP A 3 47.74 -5.24 -40.51
N ILE A 4 47.44 -4.62 -39.35
CA ILE A 4 48.35 -3.73 -38.61
C ILE A 4 49.67 -4.45 -38.33
N LYS A 5 49.57 -5.74 -38.00
CA LYS A 5 50.74 -6.57 -37.72
C LYS A 5 51.63 -6.65 -38.95
N ASN A 6 51.07 -6.77 -40.15
CA ASN A 6 51.84 -6.81 -41.39
C ASN A 6 52.49 -5.47 -41.71
N THR A 7 51.77 -4.35 -41.58
CA THR A 7 52.36 -3.01 -41.78
C THR A 7 53.46 -2.71 -40.74
N LEU A 8 53.26 -3.10 -39.48
CA LEU A 8 54.26 -2.96 -38.42
C LEU A 8 55.48 -3.85 -38.66
N ASN A 9 55.27 -5.09 -39.09
CA ASN A 9 56.36 -6.01 -39.42
C ASN A 9 57.17 -5.50 -40.62
N GLU A 10 56.53 -4.91 -41.61
CA GLU A 10 57.20 -4.31 -42.77
C GLU A 10 58.02 -3.09 -42.38
N LEU A 11 57.51 -2.22 -41.49
CA LEU A 11 58.27 -1.13 -40.89
C LEU A 11 59.49 -1.63 -40.10
N LYS A 12 59.31 -2.66 -39.26
CA LYS A 12 60.43 -3.28 -38.52
C LYS A 12 61.49 -3.83 -39.47
N ALA A 13 61.09 -4.49 -40.55
CA ALA A 13 62.01 -5.00 -41.56
C ALA A 13 62.78 -3.87 -42.26
N ILE A 14 62.11 -2.76 -42.62
CA ILE A 14 62.77 -1.58 -43.20
C ILE A 14 63.80 -0.99 -42.22
N ILE A 15 63.46 -0.90 -40.93
CA ILE A 15 64.37 -0.40 -39.88
C ILE A 15 65.60 -1.31 -39.74
N SER A 16 65.40 -2.62 -39.64
CA SER A 16 66.52 -3.57 -39.55
C SER A 16 67.44 -3.53 -40.77
N ASP A 17 66.89 -3.35 -41.97
CA ASP A 17 67.69 -3.17 -43.19
C ASP A 17 68.54 -1.90 -43.12
N LEU A 18 67.97 -0.79 -42.63
CA LEU A 18 68.71 0.47 -42.45
C LEU A 18 69.81 0.35 -41.39
N GLU A 19 69.54 -0.31 -40.25
CA GLU A 19 70.52 -0.54 -39.18
C GLU A 19 71.69 -1.42 -39.66
N THR A 20 71.40 -2.44 -40.47
CA THR A 20 72.41 -3.30 -41.08
C THR A 20 73.33 -2.51 -42.01
N HIS A 21 72.78 -1.58 -42.80
CA HIS A 21 73.59 -0.72 -43.67
C HIS A 21 74.35 0.35 -42.89
N ALA A 22 73.77 0.91 -41.82
CA ALA A 22 74.43 1.90 -40.98
C ALA A 22 75.67 1.35 -40.26
N THR A 23 75.73 0.03 -40.04
CA THR A 23 76.85 -0.67 -39.40
C THR A 23 77.81 -1.34 -40.40
N SER A 24 77.48 -1.32 -41.69
CA SER A 24 78.30 -1.86 -42.77
C SER A 24 79.37 -0.88 -43.22
N THR A 25 80.54 -1.38 -43.63
CA THR A 25 81.58 -0.59 -44.29
C THR A 25 81.28 -0.33 -45.78
N THR A 26 80.18 -0.91 -46.30
CA THR A 26 79.76 -0.78 -47.69
C THR A 26 78.64 0.26 -47.82
N ALA A 27 78.79 1.22 -48.72
CA ALA A 27 77.78 2.24 -48.98
C ALA A 27 76.50 1.65 -49.57
N LEU A 28 75.34 2.20 -49.17
CA LEU A 28 74.04 1.92 -49.81
C LEU A 28 74.12 2.18 -51.32
N THR A 29 73.67 1.22 -52.12
CA THR A 29 73.60 1.41 -53.57
C THR A 29 72.36 2.20 -53.96
N GLY A 30 72.35 2.75 -55.19
CA GLY A 30 71.16 3.40 -55.74
C GLY A 30 69.95 2.47 -55.84
N THR A 31 70.19 1.16 -56.00
CA THR A 31 69.14 0.13 -56.02
C THR A 31 68.53 -0.09 -54.63
N ASP A 32 69.36 -0.13 -53.58
CA ASP A 32 68.90 -0.31 -52.21
C ASP A 32 68.03 0.87 -51.77
N LEU A 33 68.46 2.09 -52.09
CA LEU A 33 67.70 3.31 -51.83
C LEU A 33 66.35 3.30 -52.57
N ALA A 34 66.33 2.87 -53.83
CA ALA A 34 65.09 2.78 -54.61
C ALA A 34 64.12 1.74 -54.02
N ASN A 35 64.61 0.60 -53.55
CA ASN A 35 63.80 -0.45 -52.94
C ASN A 35 63.24 -0.04 -51.57
N LEU A 36 64.05 0.58 -50.72
CA LEU A 36 63.60 1.14 -49.44
C LEU A 36 62.52 2.20 -49.65
N LYS A 37 62.71 3.10 -50.63
CA LYS A 37 61.72 4.12 -50.97
C LYS A 37 60.39 3.53 -51.42
N LYS A 38 60.40 2.46 -52.23
CA LYS A 38 59.18 1.76 -52.66
C LYS A 38 58.44 1.10 -51.48
N ARG A 39 59.17 0.43 -50.58
CA ARG A 39 58.59 -0.21 -49.39
C ARG A 39 58.00 0.81 -48.42
N LEU A 40 58.69 1.94 -48.22
CA LEU A 40 58.20 3.02 -47.38
C LEU A 40 56.91 3.65 -47.95
N GLU A 41 56.85 3.90 -49.25
CA GLU A 41 55.64 4.43 -49.88
C GLU A 41 54.51 3.40 -49.82
N HIS A 42 54.80 2.10 -49.99
CA HIS A 42 53.81 1.03 -49.84
C HIS A 42 53.18 1.03 -48.43
N VAL A 43 54.00 1.10 -47.38
CA VAL A 43 53.55 1.18 -45.98
C VAL A 43 52.67 2.41 -45.76
N LYS A 44 53.07 3.56 -46.30
CA LYS A 44 52.31 4.81 -46.20
C LYS A 44 50.95 4.71 -46.90
N ASP A 45 50.92 4.19 -48.14
CA ASP A 45 49.70 3.97 -48.92
C ASP A 45 48.72 3.02 -48.23
N LYS A 46 49.24 2.02 -47.52
CA LYS A 46 48.42 1.03 -46.81
C LYS A 46 47.91 1.52 -45.45
N SER A 47 48.68 2.36 -44.77
CA SER A 47 48.31 2.88 -43.44
C SER A 47 47.31 4.03 -43.51
N GLN A 48 47.42 4.90 -44.51
CA GLN A 48 46.62 6.12 -44.61
C GLN A 48 45.10 5.88 -44.70
N PRO A 49 44.58 4.97 -45.55
CA PRO A 49 43.15 4.65 -45.58
C PRO A 49 42.62 4.09 -44.27
N ARG A 50 43.44 3.36 -43.50
CA ARG A 50 43.03 2.83 -42.18
C ARG A 50 42.87 3.94 -41.15
N HIS A 51 43.79 4.90 -41.13
CA HIS A 51 43.66 6.08 -40.26
C HIS A 51 42.39 6.86 -40.59
N THR A 52 42.12 7.09 -41.87
CA THR A 52 40.89 7.76 -42.31
C THR A 52 39.63 7.00 -41.89
N ASN A 53 39.59 5.69 -42.12
CA ASN A 53 38.41 4.88 -41.76
C ASN A 53 38.21 4.80 -40.26
N LEU A 54 39.28 4.57 -39.47
CA LEU A 54 39.18 4.53 -38.01
C LEU A 54 38.72 5.88 -37.44
N SER A 55 39.20 7.00 -37.99
CA SER A 55 38.72 8.32 -37.59
C SER A 55 37.25 8.53 -37.94
N ALA A 56 36.78 8.01 -39.08
CA ALA A 56 35.37 8.09 -39.46
C ALA A 56 34.48 7.23 -38.55
N ASP A 57 34.92 6.01 -38.24
CA ASP A 57 34.22 5.08 -37.34
C ASP A 57 34.12 5.69 -35.93
N LEU A 58 35.24 6.16 -35.36
CA LEU A 58 35.25 6.81 -34.04
C LEU A 58 34.36 8.06 -33.98
N ASN A 59 34.33 8.86 -35.05
CA ASN A 59 33.43 10.02 -35.11
C ASN A 59 31.95 9.62 -35.18
N THR A 60 31.65 8.45 -35.73
CA THR A 60 30.29 7.90 -35.78
C THR A 60 29.91 7.37 -34.40
N ASP A 61 30.76 6.55 -33.79
CA ASP A 61 30.55 6.02 -32.44
C ASP A 61 30.36 7.15 -31.41
N LEU A 62 31.16 8.22 -31.50
CA LEU A 62 31.04 9.38 -30.61
C LEU A 62 29.66 10.05 -30.74
N LYS A 63 29.18 10.26 -31.98
CA LYS A 63 27.86 10.85 -32.22
C LYS A 63 26.73 9.96 -31.71
N ASP A 64 26.86 8.65 -31.87
CA ASP A 64 25.86 7.69 -31.37
C ASP A 64 25.81 7.73 -29.84
N ILE A 65 26.96 7.77 -29.17
CA ILE A 65 27.03 7.92 -27.70
C ILE A 65 26.38 9.24 -27.25
N GLU A 66 26.68 10.36 -27.91
CA GLU A 66 26.06 11.66 -27.60
C GLU A 66 24.53 11.64 -27.77
N ASN A 67 24.02 10.92 -28.77
CA ASN A 67 22.58 10.76 -29.00
C ASN A 67 21.91 9.86 -27.95
N ILE A 68 22.60 8.78 -27.55
CA ILE A 68 22.15 7.89 -26.47
C ILE A 68 22.05 8.69 -25.17
N ASP A 69 23.07 9.47 -24.82
CA ASP A 69 23.09 10.27 -23.60
C ASP A 69 21.93 11.29 -23.55
N LYS A 70 21.68 12.00 -24.66
CA LYS A 70 20.52 12.90 -24.78
C LYS A 70 19.19 12.18 -24.61
N THR A 71 19.05 10.99 -25.18
CA THR A 71 17.82 10.20 -25.11
C THR A 71 17.56 9.72 -23.67
N ILE A 72 18.59 9.17 -23.02
CA ILE A 72 18.53 8.76 -21.61
C ILE A 72 18.18 9.95 -20.71
N GLY A 73 18.81 11.11 -20.94
CA GLY A 73 18.52 12.33 -20.19
C GLY A 73 17.06 12.76 -20.32
N ALA A 74 16.50 12.71 -21.53
CA ALA A 74 15.10 13.03 -21.77
C ALA A 74 14.13 12.03 -21.13
N GLU A 75 14.43 10.73 -21.17
CA GLU A 75 13.63 9.68 -20.52
C GLU A 75 13.67 9.80 -18.99
N LYS A 76 14.83 10.15 -18.42
CA LYS A 76 14.97 10.41 -17.00
C LYS A 76 14.09 11.58 -16.56
N LEU A 77 14.11 12.70 -17.28
CA LEU A 77 13.26 13.86 -16.97
C LEU A 77 11.76 13.52 -17.02
N LYS A 78 11.33 12.73 -18.00
CA LYS A 78 9.94 12.26 -18.08
C LYS A 78 9.56 11.36 -16.90
N THR A 79 10.45 10.45 -16.54
CA THR A 79 10.25 9.52 -15.43
C THR A 79 10.18 10.27 -14.10
N ASP A 80 11.09 11.21 -13.86
CA ASP A 80 11.11 12.05 -12.64
C ASP A 80 9.80 12.85 -12.51
N ALA A 81 9.25 13.36 -13.63
CA ALA A 81 7.96 14.06 -13.65
C ALA A 81 6.76 13.14 -13.32
N GLU A 82 6.72 11.93 -13.86
CA GLU A 82 5.63 10.97 -13.58
C GLU A 82 5.70 10.47 -12.13
N ILE A 83 6.91 10.21 -11.59
CA ILE A 83 7.10 9.85 -10.18
C ILE A 83 6.56 10.97 -9.27
N LYS A 84 6.87 12.24 -9.59
CA LYS A 84 6.36 13.37 -8.82
C LYS A 84 4.83 13.42 -8.85
N LYS A 85 4.23 13.31 -10.04
CA LYS A 85 2.78 13.30 -10.22
C LYS A 85 2.10 12.19 -9.42
N LEU A 86 2.61 10.96 -9.47
CA LEU A 86 2.07 9.82 -8.71
C LEU A 86 2.23 10.01 -7.19
N THR A 87 3.31 10.64 -6.76
CA THR A 87 3.54 10.97 -5.34
C THR A 87 2.56 12.03 -4.84
N ASP A 88 2.31 13.06 -5.64
CA ASP A 88 1.33 14.10 -5.36
C ASP A 88 -0.10 13.50 -5.30
N GLU A 89 -0.47 12.64 -6.26
CA GLU A 89 -1.77 11.94 -6.29
C GLU A 89 -1.96 11.03 -5.07
N LYS A 90 -0.94 10.25 -4.70
CA LYS A 90 -0.97 9.41 -3.49
C LYS A 90 -1.22 10.24 -2.23
N THR A 91 -0.60 11.42 -2.14
CA THR A 91 -0.76 12.32 -1.00
C THR A 91 -2.19 12.84 -0.94
N GLN A 92 -2.75 13.28 -2.07
CA GLN A 92 -4.14 13.74 -2.16
C GLN A 92 -5.13 12.63 -1.78
N LEU A 93 -4.95 11.42 -2.31
CA LEU A 93 -5.82 10.28 -1.99
C LEU A 93 -5.77 9.93 -0.51
N THR A 94 -4.60 10.04 0.13
CA THR A 94 -4.46 9.81 1.58
C THR A 94 -5.22 10.87 2.38
N THR A 95 -5.13 12.14 1.98
CA THR A 95 -5.90 13.22 2.59
C THR A 95 -7.41 13.01 2.43
N ASP A 96 -7.86 12.63 1.24
CA ASP A 96 -9.28 12.40 0.95
C ASP A 96 -9.83 11.22 1.73
N LEU A 97 -9.05 10.15 1.88
CA LEU A 97 -9.42 8.97 2.67
C LEU A 97 -9.59 9.36 4.15
N ASN A 98 -8.61 10.06 4.72
CA ASN A 98 -8.69 10.53 6.10
C ASN A 98 -9.91 11.45 6.33
N ALA A 99 -10.22 12.32 5.37
CA ALA A 99 -11.39 13.20 5.43
C ALA A 99 -12.71 12.40 5.37
N LYS A 100 -12.78 11.36 4.53
CA LYS A 100 -13.96 10.48 4.45
C LYS A 100 -14.15 9.67 5.73
N ASP A 101 -13.07 9.13 6.30
CA ASP A 101 -13.13 8.38 7.55
C ASP A 101 -13.60 9.26 8.71
N ALA A 102 -13.10 10.50 8.79
CA ALA A 102 -13.57 11.47 9.77
C ALA A 102 -15.07 11.79 9.60
N LEU A 103 -15.52 11.97 8.36
CA LEU A 103 -16.92 12.24 8.05
C LEU A 103 -17.81 11.04 8.42
N LEU A 104 -17.38 9.81 8.13
CA LEU A 104 -18.12 8.60 8.49
C LEU A 104 -18.29 8.51 10.01
N LYS A 105 -17.21 8.74 10.77
CA LYS A 105 -17.27 8.74 12.24
C LYS A 105 -18.25 9.79 12.78
N GLU A 106 -18.22 11.00 12.25
CA GLU A 106 -19.16 12.06 12.64
C GLU A 106 -20.62 11.67 12.34
N LYS A 107 -20.87 11.05 11.18
CA LYS A 107 -22.22 10.59 10.81
C LYS A 107 -22.69 9.44 11.69
N ASP A 108 -21.83 8.48 11.99
CA ASP A 108 -22.16 7.36 12.87
C ASP A 108 -22.52 7.84 14.28
N GLU A 109 -21.77 8.79 14.83
CA GLU A 109 -22.07 9.42 16.13
C GLU A 109 -23.40 10.17 16.08
N ALA A 110 -23.66 10.95 15.02
CA ALA A 110 -24.92 11.67 14.85
C ALA A 110 -26.12 10.72 14.73
N ILE A 111 -25.99 9.62 13.99
CA ILE A 111 -27.02 8.58 13.85
C ILE A 111 -27.25 7.89 15.19
N GLY A 112 -26.18 7.48 15.87
CA GLY A 112 -26.25 6.86 17.20
C GLY A 112 -26.99 7.74 18.20
N ASN A 113 -26.64 9.03 18.27
CA ASN A 113 -27.30 10.00 19.13
C ASN A 113 -28.79 10.17 18.80
N LYS A 114 -29.14 10.19 17.51
CA LYS A 114 -30.53 10.27 17.07
C LYS A 114 -31.33 9.02 17.46
N ILE A 115 -30.77 7.82 17.27
CA ILE A 115 -31.41 6.56 17.66
C ILE A 115 -31.65 6.54 19.17
N THR A 116 -30.63 6.89 19.96
CA THR A 116 -30.75 6.97 21.42
C THR A 116 -31.84 7.95 21.84
N LYS A 117 -31.88 9.14 21.23
CA LYS A 117 -32.93 10.14 21.49
C LYS A 117 -34.32 9.62 21.14
N ASP A 118 -34.49 9.05 19.94
CA ASP A 118 -35.79 8.51 19.49
C ASP A 118 -36.28 7.38 20.40
N LEU A 119 -35.37 6.54 20.89
CA LEU A 119 -35.68 5.48 21.85
C LEU A 119 -36.14 6.06 23.19
N ILE A 120 -35.38 7.00 23.75
CA ILE A 120 -35.72 7.70 25.01
C ILE A 120 -37.07 8.40 24.87
N ASP A 121 -37.31 9.13 23.79
CA ASP A 121 -38.56 9.86 23.55
C ASP A 121 -39.77 8.91 23.44
N LYS A 122 -39.60 7.75 22.79
CA LYS A 122 -40.64 6.70 22.72
C LYS A 122 -40.90 6.04 24.06
N LEU A 123 -39.84 5.66 24.79
CA LEU A 123 -39.96 5.08 26.13
C LEU A 123 -40.63 6.06 27.09
N GLU A 124 -40.31 7.35 26.99
CA GLU A 124 -40.96 8.40 27.78
C GLU A 124 -42.45 8.51 27.46
N LYS A 125 -42.83 8.47 26.18
CA LYS A 125 -44.25 8.44 25.77
C LYS A 125 -44.96 7.22 26.34
N VAL A 126 -44.40 6.02 26.23
CA VAL A 126 -44.99 4.80 26.79
C VAL A 126 -45.09 4.87 28.31
N SER A 127 -44.08 5.39 29.00
CA SER A 127 -44.08 5.52 30.47
C SER A 127 -45.16 6.48 31.01
N LYS A 128 -45.61 7.40 30.15
CA LYS A 128 -46.69 8.37 30.42
C LYS A 128 -48.06 7.88 29.94
N LEU A 129 -48.13 6.76 29.22
CA LEU A 129 -49.42 6.14 28.90
C LEU A 129 -50.03 5.65 30.21
N ASP A 130 -51.19 6.20 30.52
CA ASP A 130 -52.02 5.73 31.63
C ASP A 130 -52.67 4.41 31.21
N PHE A 131 -51.96 3.29 31.41
CA PHE A 131 -52.56 1.96 31.37
C PHE A 131 -53.45 1.84 32.60
N LYS A 132 -54.62 2.46 32.50
CA LYS A 132 -55.57 2.54 33.59
C LYS A 132 -55.84 1.15 34.11
N LYS A 133 -55.60 1.02 35.41
CA LYS A 133 -56.35 0.18 36.34
C LYS A 133 -57.71 -0.19 35.76
N GLN A 134 -57.93 -1.46 35.40
CA GLN A 134 -59.29 -1.93 35.07
C GLN A 134 -59.99 -2.40 36.35
N PRO A 135 -61.31 -2.22 36.47
CA PRO A 135 -62.07 -2.88 37.51
C PRO A 135 -61.82 -4.38 37.43
N LYS A 136 -61.34 -4.96 38.52
CA LYS A 136 -61.20 -6.40 38.61
C LYS A 136 -62.62 -7.00 38.58
N LYS A 137 -62.85 -8.00 37.74
CA LYS A 137 -64.19 -8.55 37.50
C LYS A 137 -64.44 -9.83 38.31
N ASN A 138 -65.67 -10.01 38.78
CA ASN A 138 -66.17 -11.30 39.28
C ASN A 138 -66.38 -12.29 38.11
N ALA A 139 -66.57 -13.57 38.43
CA ALA A 139 -66.80 -14.60 37.41
C ALA A 139 -68.07 -14.38 36.55
N ASP A 140 -68.99 -13.53 37.02
CA ASP A 140 -70.20 -13.11 36.32
C ASP A 140 -70.04 -11.83 35.47
N GLY A 141 -68.83 -11.25 35.43
CA GLY A 141 -68.51 -10.04 34.68
C GLY A 141 -68.80 -8.72 35.40
N THR A 142 -69.29 -8.75 36.64
CA THR A 142 -69.53 -7.54 37.46
C THR A 142 -68.24 -7.01 38.10
N ASP A 143 -68.20 -5.70 38.42
CA ASP A 143 -67.06 -5.10 39.12
C ASP A 143 -66.95 -5.64 40.54
N MET A 144 -65.76 -6.14 40.90
CA MET A 144 -65.46 -6.62 42.23
C MET A 144 -65.29 -5.43 43.19
N LYS A 145 -65.85 -5.53 44.39
CA LYS A 145 -65.87 -4.44 45.39
C LYS A 145 -65.20 -4.87 46.69
N ASP A 146 -64.62 -3.91 47.41
CA ASP A 146 -64.09 -4.13 48.75
C ASP A 146 -65.22 -4.22 49.80
N LYS A 147 -64.83 -4.50 51.04
CA LYS A 147 -65.74 -4.61 52.19
C LYS A 147 -66.52 -3.32 52.50
N ASP A 148 -66.07 -2.19 51.97
CA ASP A 148 -66.65 -0.85 52.15
C ASP A 148 -67.46 -0.41 50.91
N GLY A 149 -67.55 -1.27 49.88
CA GLY A 149 -68.34 -1.06 48.66
C GLY A 149 -67.62 -0.35 47.51
N ASN A 150 -66.32 -0.08 47.61
CA ASN A 150 -65.55 0.57 46.55
C ASN A 150 -65.07 -0.43 45.50
N ILE A 151 -65.01 -0.02 44.22
CA ILE A 151 -64.52 -0.88 43.12
C ILE A 151 -63.03 -1.18 43.33
N ILE A 152 -62.67 -2.46 43.31
CA ILE A 152 -61.29 -2.94 43.33
C ILE A 152 -60.75 -2.90 41.91
N TYR A 153 -59.63 -2.21 41.72
CA TYR A 153 -58.96 -2.14 40.44
C TYR A 153 -57.72 -3.05 40.42
N GLU A 154 -57.45 -3.67 39.28
CA GLU A 154 -56.21 -4.40 39.01
C GLU A 154 -55.34 -3.64 37.99
N GLU A 155 -54.04 -3.70 38.22
CA GLU A 155 -53.05 -3.13 37.32
C GLU A 155 -52.78 -4.15 36.20
N ILE A 156 -53.09 -3.78 34.97
CA ILE A 156 -53.03 -4.71 33.83
C ILE A 156 -51.60 -4.81 33.28
N VAL A 157 -50.81 -3.75 33.46
CA VAL A 157 -49.45 -3.63 32.95
C VAL A 157 -48.60 -2.85 33.95
N ASP A 158 -47.65 -3.52 34.60
CA ASP A 158 -46.62 -2.84 35.40
C ASP A 158 -45.59 -2.19 34.47
N LEU A 159 -45.55 -0.86 34.47
CA LEU A 159 -44.59 -0.06 33.72
C LEU A 159 -43.35 0.35 34.53
N SER A 160 -43.24 -0.05 35.79
CA SER A 160 -42.10 0.27 36.65
C SER A 160 -40.76 -0.17 36.03
N PRO A 161 -40.66 -1.36 35.40
CA PRO A 161 -39.45 -1.76 34.70
C PRO A 161 -39.07 -0.81 33.54
N LEU A 162 -40.05 -0.31 32.79
CA LEU A 162 -39.81 0.66 31.71
C LEU A 162 -39.36 2.03 32.23
N LYS A 163 -39.92 2.47 33.36
CA LYS A 163 -39.51 3.73 34.01
C LYS A 163 -38.09 3.64 34.55
N THR A 164 -37.74 2.53 35.18
CA THR A 164 -36.36 2.27 35.64
C THR A 164 -35.39 2.23 34.46
N LEU A 165 -35.73 1.52 33.39
CA LEU A 165 -34.90 1.45 32.18
C LEU A 165 -34.69 2.84 31.55
N LEU A 166 -35.75 3.66 31.48
CA LEU A 166 -35.68 5.03 30.96
C LEU A 166 -34.79 5.93 31.82
N THR A 167 -34.93 5.86 33.15
CA THR A 167 -34.09 6.62 34.09
C THR A 167 -32.63 6.18 33.99
N GLU A 168 -32.37 4.88 33.92
CA GLU A 168 -31.00 4.38 33.71
C GLU A 168 -30.39 4.84 32.38
N LEU A 169 -31.16 4.86 31.30
CA LEU A 169 -30.68 5.34 29.99
C LEU A 169 -30.44 6.86 29.97
N LYS A 170 -31.21 7.65 30.73
CA LYS A 170 -31.00 9.10 30.92
C LYS A 170 -29.79 9.39 31.80
N ASP A 171 -29.67 8.70 32.93
CA ASP A 171 -28.62 8.91 33.94
C ASP A 171 -27.26 8.40 33.48
N LYS A 172 -27.23 7.30 32.72
CA LYS A 172 -25.99 6.76 32.17
C LYS A 172 -25.39 7.61 31.06
N LYS A 173 -26.04 8.73 30.64
CA LYS A 173 -25.67 9.52 29.46
C LYS A 173 -25.17 8.58 28.38
N VAL A 174 -26.06 7.78 27.78
CA VAL A 174 -25.65 6.82 26.74
C VAL A 174 -25.14 7.58 25.52
N GLU A 175 -23.93 8.11 25.63
CA GLU A 175 -22.99 8.37 24.57
C GLU A 175 -22.78 6.98 23.97
N VAL A 176 -23.20 6.85 22.72
CA VAL A 176 -22.77 5.70 21.92
C VAL A 176 -21.26 5.75 21.93
N ASP A 177 -20.64 4.85 22.70
CA ASP A 177 -19.20 4.65 22.72
C ASP A 177 -18.79 4.16 21.33
N SER A 178 -18.50 5.12 20.44
CA SER A 178 -18.08 4.90 19.07
C SER A 178 -16.71 4.23 18.98
N SER A 179 -16.03 3.99 20.12
CA SER A 179 -14.77 3.23 20.19
C SER A 179 -14.94 1.72 19.94
N LYS A 180 -16.18 1.20 19.92
CA LYS A 180 -16.46 -0.24 19.67
C LYS A 180 -16.83 -0.60 18.23
N LEU A 181 -16.92 0.38 17.31
CA LEU A 181 -17.13 0.12 15.88
C LEU A 181 -15.82 0.00 15.09
N ALA A 182 -14.67 0.29 15.71
CA ALA A 182 -13.37 0.11 15.09
C ALA A 182 -12.56 -0.93 15.89
N THR A 183 -12.04 -1.92 15.16
CA THR A 183 -11.08 -2.97 15.55
C THR A 183 -11.62 -4.16 16.36
N ASN A 184 -11.66 -5.28 15.65
CA ASN A 184 -12.36 -6.53 15.91
C ASN A 184 -11.57 -7.51 16.81
N ASP A 185 -10.68 -7.04 17.69
CA ASP A 185 -9.75 -7.96 18.37
C ASP A 185 -10.28 -8.48 19.72
N LYS A 186 -11.08 -7.68 20.45
CA LYS A 186 -11.64 -8.09 21.76
C LYS A 186 -12.81 -9.07 21.64
N LEU A 187 -13.56 -9.02 20.54
CA LEU A 187 -14.66 -9.97 20.31
C LEU A 187 -14.11 -11.36 20.01
N ASP A 188 -13.03 -11.44 19.23
CA ASP A 188 -12.30 -12.68 18.93
C ASP A 188 -11.60 -13.24 20.18
N GLU A 189 -11.02 -12.38 21.04
CA GLU A 189 -10.44 -12.82 22.31
C GLU A 189 -11.50 -13.39 23.27
N VAL A 190 -12.68 -12.77 23.36
CA VAL A 190 -13.80 -13.27 24.17
C VAL A 190 -14.37 -14.56 23.58
N LYS A 191 -14.51 -14.66 22.25
CA LYS A 191 -14.97 -15.87 21.56
C LYS A 191 -14.01 -17.04 21.77
N ASN A 192 -12.70 -16.81 21.65
CA ASN A 192 -11.67 -17.82 21.91
C ASN A 192 -11.66 -18.27 23.37
N LYS A 193 -11.81 -17.35 24.33
CA LYS A 193 -11.94 -17.69 25.76
C LYS A 193 -13.23 -18.47 26.05
N LEU A 194 -14.34 -18.16 25.38
CA LEU A 194 -15.61 -18.89 25.52
C LEU A 194 -15.49 -20.31 24.97
N GLU A 195 -14.82 -20.49 23.83
CA GLU A 195 -14.57 -21.82 23.23
C GLU A 195 -13.61 -22.67 24.08
N GLU A 196 -12.62 -22.07 24.74
CA GLU A 196 -11.75 -22.77 25.70
C GLU A 196 -12.50 -23.22 26.97
N VAL A 197 -13.43 -22.42 27.46
CA VAL A 197 -14.29 -22.79 28.61
C VAL A 197 -15.26 -23.90 28.21
N ALA A 198 -15.89 -23.82 27.04
CA ALA A 198 -16.80 -24.85 26.53
C ALA A 198 -16.09 -26.21 26.31
N LYS A 199 -14.82 -26.21 25.88
CA LYS A 199 -14.01 -27.43 25.74
C LYS A 199 -13.56 -28.03 27.07
N LYS A 200 -13.45 -27.23 28.14
CA LYS A 200 -13.16 -27.72 29.50
C LYS A 200 -14.38 -28.39 30.16
N GLU A 201 -15.59 -27.92 29.86
CA GLU A 201 -16.82 -28.51 30.41
C GLU A 201 -17.26 -29.81 29.73
N SER A 202 -16.81 -30.09 28.49
CA SER A 202 -17.13 -31.36 27.80
C SER A 202 -16.16 -32.52 28.13
N GLY A 203 -15.16 -32.31 29.00
CA GLY A 203 -13.99 -33.19 29.13
C GLY A 203 -13.85 -33.99 30.42
N SER A 204 -14.62 -33.73 31.49
CA SER A 204 -14.47 -34.51 32.72
C SER A 204 -15.73 -34.52 33.58
N ASP A 205 -16.65 -35.41 33.26
CA ASP A 205 -17.28 -36.19 34.33
C ASP A 205 -17.75 -37.55 33.81
N LYS A 206 -16.87 -38.54 33.92
CA LYS A 206 -17.26 -39.95 33.99
C LYS A 206 -16.42 -40.69 35.02
N SER A 207 -17.10 -41.02 36.12
CA SER A 207 -16.81 -42.06 37.11
C SER A 207 -15.69 -41.68 38.11
N GLN A 208 -15.82 -41.93 39.41
CA GLN A 208 -16.48 -43.06 40.07
C GLN A 208 -17.19 -42.65 41.37
N ILE A 209 -18.44 -43.10 41.45
CA ILE A 209 -19.14 -43.48 42.68
C ILE A 209 -18.47 -44.75 43.20
N GLY A 210 -18.22 -44.84 44.51
CA GLY A 210 -17.84 -46.10 45.14
C GLY A 210 -17.36 -45.98 46.58
N VAL A 211 -18.33 -46.15 47.50
CA VAL A 211 -18.28 -46.82 48.83
C VAL A 211 -17.07 -46.58 49.72
#